data_AF-X0W4X4-F1
#
_entry.id   AF-X0W4X4-F1
#
_cell.length_a   1.000
_cell.length_b   1.000
_cell.length_c   1.000
_cell.angle_alpha   90.00
_cell.angle_beta   90.00
_cell.angle_gamma   90.00
#
_symmetry.space_group_name_H-M   'P 1'
#
loop_
_entity.id
_entity.type
_entity.pdbx_description
1 polymer ?
#
loop_
_entity_poly.entity_id
_entity_poly.type
_entity_poly.pdbx_seq_one_letter_code
_entity_poly.pdbx_strand_id
1 'polypeptide(L)'
;MDFSLANRYDPDNVLVGKLDQLINWARSGSPWFFQFGLACCAIEMIAAAQPRYDLERFGIMPRATPRMADVMIVTGTVTLKMALRL
;
A
#
# COMPACT_ATOMS: atom_id res chain seq x y z
N MET A 1 0.49 -0.41 13.28
CA MET A 1 -0.82 -0.48 12.60
C MET A 1 -1.57 -1.66 13.19
N ASP A 2 -2.25 -1.43 14.31
CA ASP A 2 -2.97 -2.46 15.06
C ASP A 2 -4.45 -2.48 14.65
N PHE A 3 -4.74 -2.98 13.45
CA PHE A 3 -6.10 -3.27 12.98
C PHE A 3 -6.33 -4.78 12.90
N SER A 4 -5.68 -5.57 13.76
CA SER A 4 -6.02 -6.99 13.89
C SER A 4 -7.22 -7.12 14.82
N LEU A 5 -8.24 -7.87 14.39
CA LEU A 5 -9.38 -8.20 15.23
C LEU A 5 -8.97 -9.01 16.48
N ALA A 6 -7.81 -9.67 16.42
CA ALA A 6 -7.20 -10.39 17.53
C ALA A 6 -6.74 -9.52 18.72
N ASN A 7 -6.47 -8.22 18.51
CA ASN A 7 -6.16 -7.30 19.62
C ASN A 7 -7.42 -6.73 20.30
N ARG A 8 -8.59 -6.83 19.64
CA ARG A 8 -9.88 -6.32 20.15
C ARG A 8 -10.74 -7.39 20.80
N TYR A 9 -10.54 -8.66 20.45
CA TYR A 9 -11.26 -9.80 20.96
C TYR A 9 -10.28 -10.89 21.35
N ASP A 10 -10.63 -11.69 22.36
CA ASP A 10 -9.78 -12.75 22.92
C ASP A 10 -9.17 -13.65 21.81
N PRO A 11 -7.82 -13.81 21.75
CA PRO A 11 -7.12 -14.52 20.67
C PRO A 11 -7.52 -15.99 20.49
N ASP A 12 -8.19 -16.57 21.48
CA ASP A 12 -8.60 -17.98 21.49
C ASP A 12 -9.89 -18.25 20.69
N ASN A 13 -10.56 -17.19 20.20
CA ASN A 13 -11.73 -17.33 19.34
C ASN A 13 -11.34 -17.78 17.92
N VAL A 14 -11.49 -19.07 17.64
CA VAL A 14 -11.21 -19.70 16.33
C VAL A 14 -11.87 -18.97 15.16
N LEU A 15 -13.11 -18.47 15.34
CA LEU A 15 -13.82 -17.71 14.31
C LEU A 15 -13.17 -16.35 14.02
N VAL A 16 -12.80 -15.61 15.07
CA VAL A 16 -12.18 -14.28 14.95
C VAL A 16 -10.79 -14.41 14.32
N GLY A 17 -10.00 -15.41 14.73
CA GLY A 17 -8.68 -15.66 14.16
C GLY A 17 -8.73 -15.99 12.67
N LYS A 18 -9.70 -16.81 12.21
CA LYS A 18 -9.87 -17.12 10.78
C LYS A 18 -10.35 -15.93 9.97
N LEU A 19 -11.26 -15.12 10.52
CA LEU A 19 -11.72 -13.90 9.86
C LEU A 19 -10.61 -12.85 9.74
N ASP A 20 -9.79 -12.68 10.77
CA ASP A 20 -8.64 -11.77 10.73
C ASP A 20 -7.61 -12.21 9.68
N GLN A 21 -7.33 -13.51 9.58
CA GLN A 21 -6.48 -14.08 8.53
C GLN A 21 -7.02 -13.78 7.13
N LEU A 22 -8.33 -13.93 6.91
CA LEU A 22 -8.95 -13.66 5.61
C LEU A 22 -8.87 -12.17 5.25
N ILE A 23 -9.17 -11.28 6.19
CA ILE A 23 -9.13 -9.83 5.97
C ILE A 23 -7.70 -9.37 5.68
N ASN A 24 -6.72 -9.87 6.44
CA ASN A 24 -5.31 -9.51 6.25
C ASN A 24 -4.78 -10.06 4.93
N TRP A 25 -5.17 -11.28 4.54
CA TRP A 25 -4.87 -11.82 3.22
C TRP A 25 -5.42 -10.92 2.11
N ALA A 26 -6.70 -10.52 2.18
CA ALA A 26 -7.31 -9.64 1.19
C ALA A 26 -6.61 -8.28 1.10
N ARG A 27 -6.26 -7.65 2.22
CA ARG A 27 -5.52 -6.36 2.23
C ARG A 27 -4.11 -6.49 1.67
N SER A 28 -3.41 -7.58 2.01
CA SER A 28 -2.04 -7.82 1.53
C SER A 28 -2.00 -8.17 0.04
N GLY A 29 -3.07 -8.74 -0.50
CA GLY A 29 -3.17 -9.18 -1.89
C GLY A 29 -3.59 -8.08 -2.89
N SER A 30 -4.01 -6.90 -2.42
CA SER A 30 -4.43 -5.81 -3.32
C SER A 30 -4.13 -4.40 -2.80
N PRO A 31 -2.88 -4.06 -2.43
CA PRO A 31 -2.58 -2.71 -1.95
C PRO A 31 -2.52 -1.74 -3.14
N TRP A 32 -3.47 -0.81 -3.20
CA TRP A 32 -3.46 0.23 -4.24
C TRP A 32 -2.54 1.37 -3.81
N PHE A 33 -1.54 1.69 -4.62
CA PHE A 33 -0.55 2.68 -4.25
C PHE A 33 -0.78 4.01 -4.96
N PHE A 34 -0.54 5.10 -4.25
CA PHE A 34 -0.52 6.43 -4.81
C PHE A 34 0.82 6.69 -5.48
N GLN A 35 0.79 6.99 -6.78
CA GLN A 35 1.98 7.32 -7.57
C GLN A 35 2.49 8.72 -7.20
N PHE A 36 3.28 8.82 -6.13
CA PHE A 36 3.87 10.08 -5.68
C PHE A 36 5.35 10.21 -6.06
N GLY A 37 5.58 10.62 -7.31
CA GLY A 37 6.91 10.83 -7.87
C GLY A 37 7.46 12.23 -7.60
N LEU A 38 8.63 12.32 -6.94
CA LEU A 38 9.29 13.59 -6.60
C LEU A 38 10.61 13.80 -7.36
N ALA A 39 11.40 12.75 -7.54
CA ALA A 39 12.70 12.82 -8.21
C ALA A 39 12.99 11.55 -9.01
N CYS A 40 14.25 11.13 -9.08
CA CYS A 40 14.71 9.98 -9.87
C CYS A 40 14.02 8.65 -9.51
N CYS A 41 13.66 8.40 -8.25
CA CYS A 41 12.96 7.16 -7.91
C CYS A 41 11.54 7.08 -8.51
N ALA A 42 11.00 8.17 -9.07
CA ALA A 42 9.73 8.15 -9.78
C ALA A 42 9.81 7.32 -11.06
N ILE A 43 10.90 7.42 -11.83
CA ILE A 43 11.06 6.63 -13.06
C ILE A 43 11.30 5.15 -12.77
N GLU A 44 11.94 4.84 -11.63
CA GLU A 44 12.09 3.48 -11.15
C GLU A 44 10.73 2.87 -10.78
N MET A 45 9.87 3.65 -10.12
CA MET A 45 8.52 3.20 -9.78
C MET A 45 7.65 2.99 -11.03
N ILE A 46 7.75 3.88 -12.03
CA ILE A 46 7.05 3.70 -13.31
C ILE A 46 7.56 2.42 -14.01
N ALA A 47 8.88 2.22 -14.06
CA ALA A 47 9.48 1.02 -14.63
C ALA A 47 9.06 -0.25 -13.89
N ALA A 48 8.86 -0.19 -12.57
CA ALA A 48 8.33 -1.31 -11.79
C ALA A 48 6.89 -1.66 -12.20
N ALA A 49 6.06 -0.66 -12.54
CA ALA A 49 4.71 -0.88 -13.06
C ALA A 49 4.66 -1.28 -14.56
N GLN A 50 5.79 -1.24 -15.28
CA GLN A 50 5.87 -1.67 -16.68
C GLN A 50 5.93 -3.21 -16.79
N PRO A 51 5.62 -3.80 -17.97
CA PRO A 51 5.48 -5.24 -18.17
C PRO A 51 6.70 -6.10 -17.78
N ARG A 52 7.88 -5.50 -17.62
CA ARG A 52 9.09 -6.21 -17.19
C ARG A 52 8.99 -6.69 -15.74
N TYR A 53 8.40 -5.88 -14.86
CA TYR A 53 8.30 -6.17 -13.43
C TYR A 53 6.85 -6.30 -12.95
N ASP A 54 5.90 -5.70 -13.69
CA ASP A 54 4.45 -5.80 -13.56
C ASP A 54 3.95 -5.92 -12.11
N LEU A 55 3.94 -4.78 -11.41
CA LEU A 55 3.40 -4.67 -10.07
C LEU A 55 1.91 -5.05 -9.98
N GLU A 56 1.13 -4.86 -11.05
CA GLU A 56 -0.30 -5.18 -11.06
C GLU A 56 -0.54 -6.69 -10.89
N ARG A 57 0.42 -7.53 -11.28
CA ARG A 57 0.37 -8.99 -11.05
C ARG A 57 0.26 -9.37 -9.57
N PHE A 58 0.83 -8.54 -8.68
CA PHE A 58 0.74 -8.74 -7.23
C PHE A 58 -0.46 -8.01 -6.60
N GLY A 59 -1.39 -7.51 -7.43
CA GLY A 59 -2.54 -6.70 -6.98
C GLY A 59 -2.19 -5.25 -6.63
N ILE A 60 -0.97 -4.83 -6.98
CA ILE A 60 -0.43 -3.50 -6.67
C ILE A 60 -0.77 -2.55 -7.82
N MET A 61 -1.89 -1.83 -7.70
CA MET A 61 -2.40 -0.96 -8.76
C MET A 61 -2.01 0.52 -8.53
N PRO A 62 -1.47 1.23 -9.53
CA PRO A 62 -1.19 2.65 -9.43
C PRO A 62 -2.48 3.47 -9.45
N ARG A 63 -2.66 4.36 -8.48
CA ARG A 63 -3.77 5.32 -8.43
C ARG A 63 -3.21 6.74 -8.52
N ALA A 64 -3.88 7.56 -9.34
CA ALA A 64 -3.54 8.96 -9.55
C ALA A 64 -4.11 9.91 -8.49
N THR A 65 -4.96 9.42 -7.59
CA THR A 65 -5.54 10.24 -6.52
C THR A 65 -5.31 9.60 -5.16
N PRO A 66 -4.95 10.38 -4.13
CA PRO A 66 -4.64 9.83 -2.81
C PRO A 66 -5.89 9.30 -2.09
N ARG A 67 -7.08 9.79 -2.44
CA ARG A 67 -8.35 9.37 -1.82
C ARG A 67 -8.77 7.94 -2.18
N MET A 68 -8.23 7.40 -3.27
CA MET A 68 -8.55 6.04 -3.73
C MET A 68 -7.40 5.07 -3.47
N ALA A 69 -6.28 5.52 -2.88
CA ALA A 69 -5.12 4.70 -2.63
C ALA A 69 -5.08 4.26 -1.16
N ASP A 70 -4.60 3.05 -0.92
CA ASP A 70 -4.40 2.49 0.42
C ASP A 70 -3.00 2.79 0.96
N VAL A 71 -2.02 2.90 0.07
CA VAL A 71 -0.61 3.12 0.41
C VAL A 71 -0.07 4.32 -0.37
N MET A 72 0.74 5.16 0.27
CA MET A 72 1.46 6.24 -0.39
C MET A 72 2.96 5.91 -0.45
N ILE A 73 3.49 5.73 -1.66
CA ILE A 73 4.91 5.45 -1.87
C ILE A 73 5.60 6.75 -2.27
N VAL A 74 6.46 7.27 -1.40
CA VAL A 74 7.21 8.52 -1.63
C VAL A 74 8.49 8.21 -2.39
N THR A 75 8.56 8.60 -3.66
CA THR A 75 9.73 8.28 -4.49
C THR A 75 10.54 9.50 -4.88
N GLY A 76 11.66 9.64 -4.19
CA GLY A 76 12.66 10.66 -4.44
C GLY A 76 12.84 11.60 -3.25
N THR A 77 13.60 12.65 -3.47
CA THR A 77 13.97 13.60 -2.42
C THR A 77 12.81 14.50 -2.03
N VAL A 78 12.50 14.55 -0.73
CA VAL A 78 11.53 15.50 -0.17
C VAL A 78 12.22 16.82 0.12
N THR A 79 11.82 17.88 -0.58
CA THR A 79 12.31 19.25 -0.29
C THR A 79 11.50 19.89 0.83
N LEU A 80 12.06 20.90 1.51
CA LEU A 80 11.35 21.64 2.58
C LEU A 80 10.01 22.22 2.12
N LYS A 81 9.91 22.66 0.85
CA LYS A 81 8.66 23.15 0.26
C LYS A 81 7.61 22.05 0.06
N MET A 82 8.07 20.81 -0.16
CA MET A 82 7.21 19.66 -0.38
C MET A 82 6.81 18.95 0.93
N ALA A 83 7.58 19.11 2.00
CA ALA A 83 7.33 18.47 3.30
C ALA A 83 5.93 18.76 3.88
N LEU A 84 5.37 19.96 3.62
CA LEU A 84 4.02 20.34 4.07
C LEU A 84 2.88 19.74 3.21
N ARG A 85 3.20 19.16 2.05
CA ARG A 85 2.22 18.55 1.12
C ARG A 85 2.22 17.02 1.16
N LEU A 86 3.15 16.46 1.95
CA LEU A 86 3.22 15.06 2.35
C LEU A 86 2.34 14.86 3.59
#